data_AF-A0A963ICF4-F1
#
_entry.id   AF-A0A963ICF4-F1
#
_cell.length_a   1.000
_cell.length_b   1.000
_cell.length_c   1.000
_cell.angle_alpha   90.00
_cell.angle_beta   90.00
_cell.angle_gamma   90.00
#
_symmetry.space_group_name_H-M   'P 1'
#
loop_
_entity.id
_entity.type
_entity.pdbx_description
1 polymer ?
#
loop_
_entity_poly.entity_id
_entity_poly.type
_entity_poly.pdbx_seq_one_letter_code
_entity_poly.pdbx_strand_id
1 'polypeptide(L)'
;MRLLRLAKIVSVSLRFGLDRMILTADPSGTLVRIWGALFFWRRFAQPRAVRLRLALESLGPIFVKFGQMLSTRRDLLPPDLAEELALLQDRVPPFPTEQALRVIEGFYKRPVDSVFAEFERTPVASAS
;
A
#
# COMPACT_ATOMS: atom_id res chain seq x y z
N MET A 1 -16.01 18.94 -0.27
CA MET A 1 -14.88 18.11 0.20
C MET A 1 -15.19 16.61 0.27
N ARG A 2 -16.25 16.14 0.97
CA ARG A 2 -16.55 14.70 1.12
C ARG A 2 -17.01 13.98 -0.16
N LEU A 3 -17.90 14.61 -0.93
CA LEU A 3 -18.44 14.04 -2.18
C LEU A 3 -17.36 13.84 -3.26
N LEU A 4 -16.43 14.78 -3.41
CA LEU A 4 -15.30 14.67 -4.34
C LEU A 4 -14.37 13.50 -3.98
N ARG A 5 -14.15 13.27 -2.68
CA ARG A 5 -13.37 12.12 -2.20
C ARG A 5 -14.10 10.80 -2.49
N LEU A 6 -15.40 10.73 -2.26
CA LEU A 6 -16.21 9.56 -2.59
C LEU A 6 -16.17 9.27 -4.10
N ALA A 7 -16.36 10.30 -4.93
CA ALA A 7 -16.27 10.17 -6.38
C ALA A 7 -14.88 9.68 -6.83
N LYS A 8 -13.79 10.15 -6.19
CA LYS A 8 -12.44 9.63 -6.42
C LYS A 8 -12.33 8.15 -6.07
N ILE A 9 -12.83 7.74 -4.91
CA ILE A 9 -12.78 6.34 -4.46
C ILE A 9 -13.52 5.44 -5.46
N VAL A 10 -14.75 5.82 -5.83
CA VAL A 10 -15.56 5.07 -6.80
C VAL A 10 -14.87 5.00 -8.16
N SER A 11 -14.35 6.12 -8.65
CA SER A 11 -13.64 6.20 -9.93
C SER A 11 -12.41 5.28 -9.95
N VAL A 12 -11.61 5.29 -8.87
CA VAL A 12 -10.45 4.41 -8.74
C VAL A 12 -10.87 2.93 -8.67
N SER A 13 -11.88 2.60 -7.85
CA SER A 13 -12.41 1.23 -7.77
C SER A 13 -12.85 0.71 -9.13
N LEU A 14 -13.56 1.53 -9.92
CA LEU A 14 -13.95 1.19 -11.29
C LEU A 14 -12.73 1.14 -12.23
N ARG A 15 -11.76 2.03 -12.10
CA ARG A 15 -10.58 2.02 -12.97
C ARG A 15 -9.74 0.75 -12.81
N PHE A 16 -9.63 0.21 -11.60
CA PHE A 16 -8.84 -0.99 -11.30
C PHE A 16 -9.67 -2.28 -11.24
N GLY A 17 -11.00 -2.19 -11.33
CA GLY A 17 -11.87 -3.36 -11.34
C GLY A 17 -12.05 -4.01 -9.97
N LEU A 18 -11.97 -3.22 -8.88
CA LEU A 18 -12.20 -3.71 -7.52
C LEU A 18 -13.66 -4.13 -7.33
N ASP A 19 -14.58 -3.49 -8.05
CA ASP A 19 -15.99 -3.87 -8.14
C ASP A 19 -16.14 -5.34 -8.54
N ARG A 20 -15.40 -5.81 -9.54
CA ARG A 20 -15.45 -7.22 -9.96
C ARG A 20 -14.90 -8.20 -8.91
N MET A 21 -13.92 -7.78 -8.12
CA MET A 21 -13.33 -8.64 -7.06
C MET A 21 -14.30 -8.85 -5.89
N ILE A 22 -15.09 -7.83 -5.56
CA ILE A 22 -16.09 -7.94 -4.50
C ILE A 22 -17.29 -8.74 -4.99
N LEU A 23 -17.70 -8.50 -6.25
CA LEU A 23 -18.85 -9.17 -6.84
C LEU A 23 -18.63 -10.69 -7.03
N THR A 24 -17.40 -11.19 -7.03
CA THR A 24 -17.14 -12.65 -7.02
C THR A 24 -17.54 -13.34 -5.72
N ALA A 25 -17.86 -12.60 -4.66
CA ALA A 25 -18.41 -13.16 -3.43
C ALA A 25 -19.95 -13.35 -3.46
N ASP A 26 -20.63 -12.93 -4.54
CA ASP A 26 -22.08 -13.11 -4.71
C ASP A 26 -22.42 -14.59 -5.03
N PRO A 27 -23.18 -15.30 -4.17
CA PRO A 27 -23.56 -16.69 -4.40
C PRO A 27 -24.43 -16.89 -5.65
N SER A 28 -25.18 -15.86 -6.06
CA SER A 28 -26.16 -15.94 -7.15
C SER A 28 -25.58 -15.70 -8.53
N GLY A 29 -24.39 -15.09 -8.62
CA GLY A 29 -23.71 -14.71 -9.87
C GLY A 29 -24.48 -13.74 -10.78
N THR A 30 -25.69 -13.31 -10.38
CA THR A 30 -26.57 -12.49 -11.22
C THR A 30 -26.08 -11.05 -11.25
N LEU A 31 -25.59 -10.54 -10.12
CA LEU A 31 -24.99 -9.21 -10.06
C LEU A 31 -23.75 -9.12 -10.94
N VAL A 32 -22.90 -10.16 -10.93
CA VAL A 32 -21.71 -10.24 -11.80
C VAL A 32 -22.10 -10.17 -13.27
N ARG A 33 -23.16 -10.85 -13.70
CA ARG A 33 -23.62 -10.85 -15.10
C ARG A 33 -24.14 -9.49 -15.53
N ILE A 34 -24.99 -8.85 -14.71
CA ILE A 34 -25.55 -7.52 -15.00
C ILE A 34 -24.42 -6.48 -15.05
N TRP A 35 -23.53 -6.48 -14.06
CA TRP A 35 -22.37 -5.58 -14.03
C TRP A 35 -21.40 -5.84 -15.18
N GLY A 36 -21.16 -7.11 -15.52
CA GLY A 36 -20.35 -7.52 -16.64
C GLY A 36 -20.91 -7.06 -17.98
N ALA A 37 -22.24 -7.07 -18.14
CA ALA A 37 -22.92 -6.57 -19.33
C ALA A 37 -22.90 -5.04 -19.42
N LEU A 38 -23.12 -4.32 -18.32
CA LEU A 38 -23.05 -2.85 -18.29
C LEU A 38 -21.64 -2.31 -18.59
N PHE A 39 -20.62 -3.02 -18.10
CA PHE A 39 -19.23 -2.62 -18.22
C PHE A 39 -18.40 -3.58 -19.10
N PHE A 40 -19.00 -4.13 -20.15
CA PHE A 40 -18.34 -5.14 -21.00
C PHE A 40 -17.09 -4.59 -21.73
N TRP A 41 -17.06 -3.28 -22.03
CA TRP A 41 -15.92 -2.61 -22.63
C TRP A 41 -14.70 -2.48 -21.68
N ARG A 42 -14.87 -2.64 -20.37
CA ARG A 42 -13.76 -2.57 -19.41
C ARG A 42 -12.95 -3.87 -19.46
N ARG A 43 -11.82 -3.83 -20.16
CA ARG A 43 -10.79 -4.89 -20.16
C ARG A 43 -9.62 -4.50 -19.27
N PHE A 44 -9.15 -5.44 -18.46
CA PHE A 44 -8.00 -5.25 -17.59
C PHE A 44 -6.84 -6.13 -18.06
N ALA A 45 -5.70 -5.51 -18.41
CA ALA A 45 -4.51 -6.23 -18.86
C ALA A 45 -3.72 -6.84 -17.69
N GLN A 46 -3.73 -6.18 -16.52
CA GLN A 46 -2.95 -6.58 -15.35
C GLN A 46 -3.67 -7.65 -14.52
N PRO A 47 -2.93 -8.54 -13.82
CA PRO A 47 -3.49 -9.47 -12.85
C PRO A 47 -4.27 -8.77 -11.73
N ARG A 48 -5.24 -9.48 -11.12
CA ARG A 48 -6.10 -8.92 -10.08
C ARG A 48 -5.30 -8.36 -8.90
N ALA A 49 -4.27 -9.07 -8.45
CA ALA A 49 -3.42 -8.64 -7.34
C ALA A 49 -2.75 -7.29 -7.61
N VAL A 50 -2.12 -7.16 -8.78
CA VAL A 50 -1.45 -5.92 -9.23
C VAL A 50 -2.44 -4.75 -9.25
N ARG A 51 -3.65 -4.98 -9.76
CA ARG A 51 -4.68 -3.93 -9.80
C ARG A 51 -5.12 -3.49 -8.41
N LEU A 52 -5.21 -4.42 -7.46
CA LEU A 52 -5.51 -4.09 -6.07
C LEU A 52 -4.42 -3.21 -5.46
N ARG A 53 -3.15 -3.58 -5.62
CA ARG A 53 -2.02 -2.77 -5.14
C ARG A 53 -2.04 -1.36 -5.73
N LEU A 54 -2.12 -1.23 -7.05
CA LEU A 54 -2.15 0.06 -7.74
C LEU A 54 -3.37 0.91 -7.35
N ALA A 55 -4.52 0.27 -7.09
CA ALA A 55 -5.68 0.98 -6.59
C ALA A 55 -5.39 1.61 -5.23
N LEU A 56 -4.84 0.87 -4.28
CA LEU A 56 -4.50 1.37 -2.94
C LEU A 56 -3.47 2.50 -3.00
N GLU A 57 -2.44 2.38 -3.85
CA GLU A 57 -1.46 3.45 -4.11
C GLU A 57 -2.16 4.73 -4.63
N SER A 58 -3.06 4.60 -5.62
CA SER A 58 -3.74 5.75 -6.22
C SER A 58 -4.77 6.43 -5.30
N LEU A 59 -5.33 5.68 -4.34
CA LEU A 59 -6.21 6.22 -3.31
C LEU A 59 -5.44 7.01 -2.24
N GLY A 60 -4.15 6.71 -2.07
CA GLY A 60 -3.21 7.47 -1.26
C GLY A 60 -2.82 6.80 0.07
N PRO A 61 -2.09 7.54 0.94
CA PRO A 61 -1.36 6.95 2.07
C PRO A 61 -2.18 6.12 3.05
N ILE A 62 -3.43 6.51 3.31
CA ILE A 62 -4.33 5.76 4.21
C ILE A 62 -4.63 4.36 3.65
N PHE A 63 -4.85 4.25 2.35
CA PHE A 63 -5.15 2.98 1.69
C PHE A 63 -3.89 2.13 1.51
N VAL A 64 -2.72 2.76 1.33
CA VAL A 64 -1.43 2.07 1.37
C VAL A 64 -1.22 1.41 2.74
N LYS A 65 -1.42 2.15 3.84
CA LYS A 65 -1.32 1.59 5.21
C LYS A 65 -2.32 0.46 5.45
N PHE A 66 -3.53 0.57 4.91
CA PHE A 66 -4.50 -0.53 4.96
C PHE A 66 -4.00 -1.77 4.20
N GLY A 67 -3.46 -1.60 3.00
CA GLY A 67 -2.86 -2.69 2.23
C GLY A 67 -1.68 -3.35 2.94
N GLN A 68 -0.82 -2.55 3.58
CA GLN A 68 0.27 -3.03 4.42
C GLN A 68 -0.25 -3.88 5.59
N MET A 69 -1.25 -3.40 6.33
CA MET A 69 -1.89 -4.18 7.40
C MET A 69 -2.45 -5.51 6.87
N LEU A 70 -3.16 -5.47 5.74
CA LEU A 70 -3.78 -6.66 5.16
C LEU A 70 -2.73 -7.68 4.67
N SER A 71 -1.60 -7.22 4.14
CA SER A 71 -0.50 -8.10 3.69
C SER A 71 0.14 -8.94 4.81
N THR A 72 0.00 -8.51 6.07
CA THR A 72 0.45 -9.29 7.24
C THR A 72 -0.52 -10.40 7.62
N ARG A 73 -1.79 -10.31 7.18
CA ARG A 73 -2.87 -11.28 7.43
C ARG A 73 -3.05 -12.21 6.24
N ARG A 74 -2.01 -13.01 5.96
CA ARG A 74 -2.01 -14.00 4.86
C ARG A 74 -3.08 -15.08 5.01
N ASP A 75 -3.58 -15.28 6.22
CA ASP A 75 -4.72 -16.16 6.54
C ASP A 75 -6.05 -15.68 5.94
N LEU A 76 -6.19 -14.37 5.71
CA LEU A 76 -7.42 -13.76 5.20
C LEU A 76 -7.40 -13.52 3.69
N LEU A 77 -6.27 -13.75 3.04
CA LEU A 77 -6.06 -13.40 1.64
C LEU A 77 -5.59 -14.61 0.82
N PRO A 78 -6.10 -14.75 -0.42
CA PRO A 78 -5.45 -15.58 -1.43
C PRO A 78 -3.94 -15.26 -1.54
N PRO A 79 -3.07 -16.27 -1.74
CA PRO A 79 -1.63 -16.08 -1.79
C PRO A 79 -1.17 -15.00 -2.79
N ASP A 80 -1.82 -14.94 -3.96
CA ASP A 80 -1.50 -13.95 -5.00
C ASP A 80 -1.74 -12.50 -4.54
N LEU A 81 -2.81 -12.26 -3.78
CA LEU A 81 -3.09 -10.94 -3.22
C LEU A 81 -2.11 -10.58 -2.10
N ALA A 82 -1.80 -11.55 -1.23
CA ALA A 82 -0.89 -11.33 -0.11
C ALA A 82 0.54 -11.02 -0.57
N GLU A 83 1.04 -11.72 -1.57
CA GLU A 83 2.37 -11.49 -2.15
C GLU A 83 2.46 -10.12 -2.81
N GLU A 84 1.47 -9.74 -3.61
CA GLU A 84 1.49 -8.44 -4.26
C GLU A 84 1.34 -7.30 -3.25
N LEU A 85 0.46 -7.42 -2.25
CA LEU A 85 0.30 -6.38 -1.22
C LEU A 85 1.53 -6.27 -0.32
N ALA A 86 2.36 -7.31 -0.20
CA ALA A 86 3.63 -7.20 0.50
C ALA A 86 4.60 -6.22 -0.19
N LEU A 87 4.41 -5.91 -1.48
CA LEU A 87 5.18 -4.88 -2.19
C LEU A 87 4.82 -3.46 -1.74
N LEU A 88 3.68 -3.25 -1.07
CA LEU A 88 3.36 -1.98 -0.43
C LEU A 88 4.17 -1.73 0.84
N GLN A 89 4.79 -2.78 1.40
CA GLN A 89 5.62 -2.62 2.58
C GLN A 89 6.89 -1.87 2.17
N ASP A 90 7.17 -0.81 2.90
CA ASP A 90 8.29 0.05 2.61
C ASP A 90 9.57 -0.69 2.98
N ARG A 91 10.29 -1.18 1.96
CA ARG A 91 11.68 -1.60 2.10
C ARG A 91 12.55 -0.46 1.62
N VAL A 92 12.44 0.70 2.25
CA VAL A 92 13.38 1.79 1.97
C VAL A 92 14.76 1.28 2.36
N PRO A 93 15.71 1.19 1.42
CA PRO A 93 17.08 0.88 1.80
C PRO A 93 17.52 1.93 2.82
N PRO A 94 18.18 1.51 3.92
CA PRO A 94 18.67 2.46 4.89
C PRO A 94 19.53 3.51 4.18
N PHE A 95 19.27 4.79 4.46
CA PHE A 95 20.14 5.85 3.98
C PHE A 95 21.47 5.79 4.74
N PRO A 96 22.57 6.32 4.16
CA PRO A 96 23.90 6.17 4.76
C PRO A 96 23.93 6.70 6.19
N THR A 97 24.45 5.90 7.14
CA THR A 97 24.57 6.27 8.55
C THR A 97 25.29 7.61 8.74
N GLU A 98 26.30 7.92 7.91
CA GLU A 98 27.01 9.20 7.89
C GLU A 98 26.12 10.41 7.67
N GLN A 99 24.99 10.25 6.96
CA GLN A 99 24.01 11.33 6.81
C GLN A 99 23.21 11.51 8.09
N ALA A 100 22.82 10.43 8.77
CA ALA A 100 22.14 10.50 10.07
C ALA A 100 23.03 11.16 11.13
N LEU A 101 24.30 10.73 11.22
CA LEU A 101 25.28 11.26 12.16
C LEU A 101 25.47 12.76 11.98
N ARG A 102 25.67 13.24 10.74
CA ARG A 102 25.82 14.68 10.45
C ARG A 102 24.60 15.50 10.89
N VAL A 103 23.39 14.97 10.72
CA VAL A 103 22.16 15.66 11.17
C VAL A 103 22.12 15.74 12.69
N ILE A 104 22.39 14.63 13.37
CA ILE A 104 22.36 14.54 14.85
C ILE A 104 23.45 15.43 15.45
N GLU A 105 24.70 15.31 15.01
CA GLU A 105 25.82 16.12 15.49
C GLU A 105 25.66 17.60 15.14
N GLY A 106 25.06 17.90 13.97
CA GLY A 106 24.70 19.26 13.58
C GLY A 106 23.66 19.90 14.49
N PHE A 107 22.73 19.11 15.03
CA PHE A 107 21.70 19.53 15.99
C PHE A 107 22.27 19.72 17.40
N TYR A 108 23.03 18.75 17.90
CA TYR A 108 23.61 18.79 19.25
C TYR A 108 24.92 19.59 19.36
N LYS A 109 25.52 19.97 18.22
CA LYS A 109 26.83 20.63 18.12
C LYS A 109 27.97 19.86 18.81
N ARG A 110 27.81 18.55 18.93
CA ARG A 110 28.70 17.65 19.68
C ARG A 110 28.71 16.27 19.02
N PRO A 111 29.81 15.51 19.14
CA PRO A 111 29.87 14.13 18.64
C PRO A 111 28.80 13.25 19.28
N VAL A 112 28.26 12.31 18.50
CA VAL A 112 27.15 11.42 18.95
C VAL A 112 27.52 10.65 20.23
N ASP A 113 28.76 10.19 20.31
CA ASP A 113 29.31 9.42 21.43
C ASP A 113 29.44 10.22 22.74
N SER A 114 29.30 11.55 22.66
CA SER A 114 29.32 12.44 23.83
C SER A 114 27.93 12.83 24.33
N VAL A 115 26.89 12.51 23.56
CA VAL A 115 25.48 12.87 23.82
C VAL A 115 24.71 11.65 24.30
N PHE A 116 24.96 10.48 23.69
CA PHE A 116 24.29 9.23 24.02
C PHE A 116 25.25 8.28 24.74
N ALA A 117 24.73 7.49 25.70
CA ALA A 117 25.53 6.47 26.38
C ALA A 117 25.94 5.33 25.44
N GLU A 118 25.08 4.99 24.48
CA GLU A 118 25.32 3.98 23.46
C GLU A 118 24.57 4.38 22.18
N PHE A 119 25.19 4.17 21.02
CA PHE A 119 24.59 4.50 19.72
C PHE A 119 24.93 3.43 18.69
N GLU A 120 23.91 2.68 18.27
CA GLU A 120 24.03 1.68 17.21
C GLU A 120 24.07 2.38 15.84
N ARG A 121 25.18 2.20 15.11
CA ARG A 121 25.41 2.82 13.79
C ARG A 121 24.74 2.03 12.66
N THR A 122 24.34 0.78 12.92
CA THR A 122 23.64 -0.06 11.96
C THR A 122 22.13 0.21 12.01
N PRO A 123 21.50 0.68 10.92
CA PRO A 123 20.07 0.92 10.91
C PRO A 123 19.29 -0.38 11.09
N VAL A 124 18.41 -0.42 12.11
CA VAL A 124 17.59 -1.60 12.43
C VAL A 124 16.19 -1.55 11.83
N ALA A 125 15.72 -0.37 11.44
CA ALA A 125 14.38 -0.14 10.89
C ALA A 125 14.33 1.12 10.01
N SER A 126 13.27 1.24 9.21
CA SER A 126 12.90 2.46 8.49
C SER A 126 11.56 2.99 9.02
N ALA A 127 11.42 4.31 9.10
CA ALA A 127 10.19 4.98 9.53
C ALA A 127 9.78 6.02 8.49
N SER A 128 8.48 6.05 8.14
CA SER A 128 7.88 6.97 7.16
C SER A 128 7.36 8.26 7.80
#